data_AF-A0A1Q5LC16-F1
#
_entry.id   AF-A0A1Q5LC16-F1
#
_cell.length_a   1.000
_cell.length_b   1.000
_cell.length_c   1.000
_cell.angle_alpha   90.00
_cell.angle_beta   90.00
_cell.angle_gamma   90.00
#
_symmetry.space_group_name_H-M   'P 1'
#
loop_
_entity.id
_entity.type
_entity.pdbx_description
1 polymer ?
#
loop_
_entity_poly.entity_id
_entity_poly.type
_entity_poly.pdbx_seq_one_letter_code
_entity_poly.pdbx_strand_id
1 'polypeptide(L)'
;MDRRSFNRRLLAGGAVAATGVTSLSVASASDAVSAETPPPTAPAGGQVRHLKLYAEKLADGQMGYGLAKGKATIPGPLIELNEGDTLHIEFENTMDVPASLHVHGVDYDIASDGTKMNRSHVEPGGTRTYTWRTHAPGRRKDGTWRAGSAGYWHYHDHVVGTDHGTGGIRKGLYGPVVVRRQGDILPDKQFTIVFNDMTINNRPGHQSPDFRATVGDRVEIIMITHGEYYHTFHIHGHRWADNRTGLLTGPDDPSRVIDNKITGPADSFGFQIIAGEHVGAGAWMYHCHVQSHSDMGMAGLFLVAKPDGTIPGYEPHHPTTGTGGTHAH
;
A
#
# COMPACT_ATOMS: atom_id res chain seq x y z
N MET A 1 39.63 57.84 10.16
CA MET A 1 38.29 58.34 10.57
C MET A 1 37.71 57.33 11.54
N ASP A 2 37.28 57.87 12.67
CA ASP A 2 36.91 57.34 13.98
C ASP A 2 37.23 55.92 14.49
N ARG A 3 38.00 55.94 15.59
CA ARG A 3 38.05 54.95 16.68
C ARG A 3 36.94 55.28 17.67
N ARG A 4 36.32 54.28 18.32
CA ARG A 4 35.94 54.40 19.74
C ARG A 4 35.70 53.05 20.40
N SER A 5 36.42 52.89 21.49
CA SER A 5 36.49 51.81 22.47
C SER A 5 35.77 52.21 23.77
N PHE A 6 35.56 51.22 24.66
CA PHE A 6 35.13 51.29 26.07
C PHE A 6 33.64 51.60 26.33
N ASN A 7 32.94 51.03 27.32
CA ASN A 7 33.37 50.56 28.64
C ASN A 7 32.39 49.55 29.26
N ARG A 8 32.92 48.62 30.06
CA ARG A 8 32.17 47.82 31.07
C ARG A 8 31.82 48.72 32.25
N ARG A 9 30.62 48.58 32.82
CA ARG A 9 30.37 48.83 34.25
C ARG A 9 29.37 47.81 34.80
N LEU A 10 29.83 47.04 35.78
CA LEU A 10 29.01 46.40 36.80
C LEU A 10 28.34 47.46 37.67
N LEU A 11 27.12 47.20 38.14
CA LEU A 11 26.67 47.57 39.48
C LEU A 11 25.69 46.50 39.98
N ALA A 12 25.92 46.10 41.23
CA ALA A 12 25.26 45.03 41.95
C ALA A 12 24.06 45.56 42.76
N GLY A 13 23.20 44.64 43.20
CA GLY A 13 22.51 44.72 44.48
C GLY A 13 21.06 45.20 44.45
N GLY A 14 20.14 44.31 44.82
CA GLY A 14 18.75 44.65 45.13
C GLY A 14 17.86 43.42 45.25
N ALA A 15 17.95 42.72 46.39
CA ALA A 15 17.05 41.62 46.73
C ALA A 15 15.71 42.17 47.23
N VAL A 16 14.60 41.61 46.73
CA VAL A 16 13.32 41.57 47.44
C VAL A 16 12.74 40.17 47.26
N ALA A 17 12.67 39.42 48.37
CA ALA A 17 11.94 38.17 48.47
C ALA A 17 10.52 38.48 48.96
N ALA A 18 9.51 37.96 48.26
CA ALA A 18 8.17 37.78 48.81
C ALA A 18 7.52 36.56 48.15
N THR A 19 7.66 35.44 48.86
CA THR A 19 6.79 34.26 48.97
C THR A 19 5.46 34.28 48.20
N GLY A 20 5.32 33.32 47.29
CA GLY A 20 4.06 32.90 46.69
C GLY A 20 4.22 31.50 46.10
N VAL A 21 4.20 30.48 46.96
CA VAL A 21 4.28 29.07 46.56
C VAL A 21 2.88 28.65 46.08
N THR A 22 2.58 28.85 44.80
CA THR A 22 1.54 28.07 44.12
C THR A 22 2.23 26.86 43.52
N SER A 23 2.11 25.74 44.23
CA SER A 23 2.46 24.41 43.75
C SER A 23 1.57 24.05 42.55
N LEU A 24 2.00 24.48 41.36
CA LEU A 24 1.61 23.85 40.11
C LEU A 24 2.32 22.50 40.08
N SER A 25 1.62 21.48 40.54
CA SER A 25 1.90 20.09 40.19
C SER A 25 1.73 19.95 38.69
N VAL A 26 2.79 20.25 37.94
CA VAL A 26 2.96 19.78 36.57
C VAL A 26 3.08 18.27 36.70
N ALA A 27 1.95 17.59 36.55
CA ALA A 27 1.95 16.17 36.30
C ALA A 27 2.89 15.96 35.11
N SER A 28 4.02 15.32 35.36
CA SER A 28 4.91 14.86 34.31
C SER A 28 4.04 14.03 33.38
N ALA A 29 3.92 14.45 32.12
CA ALA A 29 3.43 13.60 31.05
C ALA A 29 4.49 12.52 30.84
N SER A 30 4.52 11.56 31.76
CA SER A 30 5.26 10.31 31.67
C SER A 30 4.25 9.21 31.38
N ASP A 31 3.60 9.31 30.23
CA ASP A 31 3.22 8.12 29.47
C ASP A 31 4.07 8.15 28.20
N ALA A 32 5.39 8.05 28.40
CA ALA A 32 6.24 7.47 27.38
C ALA A 32 5.73 6.04 27.24
N VAL A 33 5.01 5.77 26.15
CA VAL A 33 4.56 4.43 25.78
C VAL A 33 5.78 3.52 25.92
N SER A 34 5.68 2.57 26.85
CA SER A 34 6.77 1.69 27.26
C SER A 34 7.41 1.06 26.03
N ALA A 35 8.75 0.93 26.07
CA ALA A 35 9.59 0.38 25.02
C ALA A 35 8.95 -0.80 24.28
N GLU A 36 8.29 -0.50 23.16
CA GLU A 36 7.80 -1.48 22.23
C GLU A 36 9.01 -2.20 21.64
N THR A 37 8.93 -3.53 21.57
CA THR A 37 9.85 -4.32 20.75
C THR A 37 9.89 -3.67 19.35
N PRO A 38 11.08 -3.37 18.80
CA PRO A 38 11.18 -2.80 17.47
C PRO A 38 10.37 -3.65 16.47
N PRO A 39 9.62 -3.03 15.55
CA PRO A 39 8.79 -3.79 14.63
C PRO A 39 9.68 -4.70 13.76
N PRO A 40 9.17 -5.87 13.32
CA PRO A 40 9.92 -6.76 12.46
C PRO A 40 10.29 -6.04 11.16
N THR A 41 11.47 -6.37 10.61
CA THR A 41 11.97 -5.78 9.37
C THR A 41 12.28 -6.83 8.32
N ALA A 42 12.17 -6.46 7.06
CA ALA A 42 12.42 -7.34 5.93
C ALA A 42 13.89 -7.79 5.90
N PRO A 43 14.17 -9.10 5.70
CA PRO A 43 15.52 -9.59 5.53
C PRO A 43 16.08 -9.21 4.15
N ALA A 44 17.38 -9.43 3.94
CA ALA A 44 17.95 -9.35 2.60
C ALA A 44 17.33 -10.41 1.66
N GLY A 45 17.22 -10.07 0.38
CA GLY A 45 16.81 -11.01 -0.66
C GLY A 45 17.98 -11.81 -1.23
N GLY A 46 17.83 -12.23 -2.48
CA GLY A 46 18.78 -13.09 -3.20
C GLY A 46 18.29 -14.52 -3.40
N GLN A 47 17.04 -14.81 -3.10
CA GLN A 47 16.44 -16.14 -3.24
C GLN A 47 15.85 -16.33 -4.63
N VAL A 48 15.93 -17.55 -5.15
CA VAL A 48 15.17 -17.97 -6.33
C VAL A 48 13.86 -18.60 -5.84
N ARG A 49 12.74 -18.04 -6.30
CA ARG A 49 11.38 -18.42 -5.90
C ARG A 49 10.59 -18.89 -7.12
N HIS A 50 9.62 -19.76 -6.88
CA HIS A 50 8.73 -20.29 -7.90
C HIS A 50 7.28 -20.14 -7.45
N LEU A 51 6.39 -19.74 -8.36
CA LEU A 51 4.95 -19.66 -8.10
C LEU A 51 4.15 -20.12 -9.32
N LYS A 52 2.95 -20.64 -9.09
CA LYS A 52 1.96 -20.94 -10.14
C LYS A 52 0.88 -19.87 -10.16
N LEU A 53 0.58 -19.34 -11.33
CA LEU A 53 -0.43 -18.30 -11.50
C LEU A 53 -1.36 -18.66 -12.65
N TYR A 54 -2.65 -18.50 -12.42
CA TYR A 54 -3.69 -18.81 -13.38
C TYR A 54 -4.42 -17.52 -13.75
N ALA A 55 -4.67 -17.29 -15.03
CA ALA A 55 -5.66 -16.31 -15.46
C ALA A 55 -6.96 -17.04 -15.80
N GLU A 56 -8.06 -16.63 -15.16
CA GLU A 56 -9.34 -17.31 -15.25
C GLU A 56 -10.47 -16.31 -15.54
N LYS A 57 -11.48 -16.78 -16.28
CA LYS A 57 -12.75 -16.06 -16.43
C LYS A 57 -13.63 -16.39 -15.23
N LEU A 58 -14.14 -15.37 -14.55
CA LEU A 58 -15.01 -15.50 -13.39
C LEU A 58 -16.47 -15.68 -13.82
N ALA A 59 -17.30 -16.20 -12.91
CA ALA A 59 -18.70 -16.54 -13.18
C ALA A 59 -19.58 -15.34 -13.58
N ASP A 60 -19.22 -14.15 -13.13
CA ASP A 60 -19.89 -12.87 -13.42
C ASP A 60 -19.39 -12.19 -14.71
N GLY A 61 -18.53 -12.86 -15.48
CA GLY A 61 -17.97 -12.34 -16.73
C GLY A 61 -16.70 -11.49 -16.56
N GLN A 62 -16.26 -11.29 -15.33
CA GLN A 62 -14.95 -10.71 -15.01
C GLN A 62 -13.81 -11.69 -15.31
N MET A 63 -12.56 -11.24 -15.12
CA MET A 63 -11.35 -12.02 -15.28
C MET A 63 -10.42 -11.72 -14.11
N GLY A 64 -9.78 -12.75 -13.56
CA GLY A 64 -8.90 -12.58 -12.40
C GLY A 64 -7.67 -13.47 -12.46
N TYR A 65 -6.68 -13.13 -11.65
CA TYR A 65 -5.51 -13.97 -11.42
C TYR A 65 -5.66 -14.76 -10.12
N GLY A 66 -5.15 -15.98 -10.06
CA GLY A 66 -5.20 -16.83 -8.87
C GLY A 66 -3.98 -17.73 -8.71
N LEU A 67 -3.63 -18.08 -7.47
CA LEU A 67 -2.52 -19.01 -7.17
C LEU A 67 -2.90 -20.49 -7.37
N ALA A 68 -4.18 -20.77 -7.54
CA ALA A 68 -4.73 -22.09 -7.82
C ALA A 68 -5.94 -21.96 -8.76
N LYS A 69 -6.19 -22.99 -9.58
CA LYS A 69 -7.36 -23.06 -10.46
C LYS A 69 -8.66 -22.98 -9.65
N GLY A 70 -9.63 -22.21 -10.13
CA GLY A 70 -10.90 -21.93 -9.48
C GLY A 70 -10.78 -21.02 -8.25
N LYS A 71 -9.64 -20.34 -8.08
CA LYS A 71 -9.35 -19.47 -6.92
C LYS A 71 -8.85 -18.09 -7.34
N ALA A 72 -9.08 -17.68 -8.60
CA ALA A 72 -8.83 -16.33 -9.04
C ALA A 72 -9.61 -15.28 -8.21
N THR A 73 -8.96 -14.15 -7.95
CA THR A 73 -9.51 -13.02 -7.20
C THR A 73 -9.30 -11.71 -7.97
N ILE A 74 -10.06 -10.69 -7.59
CA ILE A 74 -9.86 -9.30 -8.02
C ILE A 74 -9.81 -8.42 -6.76
N PRO A 75 -8.69 -7.75 -6.46
CA PRO A 75 -7.40 -7.83 -7.15
C PRO A 75 -6.82 -9.25 -7.08
N GLY A 76 -5.88 -9.56 -7.97
CA GLY A 76 -5.09 -10.79 -7.91
C GLY A 76 -4.25 -10.92 -6.62
N PRO A 77 -3.63 -12.08 -6.39
CA PRO A 77 -2.82 -12.34 -5.20
C PRO A 77 -1.66 -11.35 -5.04
N LEU A 78 -1.41 -10.90 -3.81
CA LEU A 78 -0.21 -10.14 -3.49
C LEU A 78 1.05 -10.99 -3.70
N ILE A 79 1.99 -10.45 -4.46
CA ILE A 79 3.33 -10.99 -4.63
C ILE A 79 4.31 -10.11 -3.84
N GLU A 80 4.97 -10.68 -2.85
CA GLU A 80 5.99 -9.97 -2.05
C GLU A 80 7.38 -10.59 -2.26
N LEU A 81 8.37 -9.73 -2.51
CA LEU A 81 9.77 -10.08 -2.78
C LEU A 81 10.71 -9.21 -1.96
N ASN A 82 11.94 -9.67 -1.72
CA ASN A 82 13.02 -8.83 -1.20
C ASN A 82 13.98 -8.45 -2.34
N GLU A 83 14.56 -7.24 -2.31
CA GLU A 83 15.58 -6.83 -3.29
C GLU A 83 16.70 -7.88 -3.42
N GLY A 84 16.92 -8.34 -4.65
CA GLY A 84 17.84 -9.43 -5.00
C GLY A 84 17.14 -10.75 -5.34
N ASP A 85 15.88 -10.94 -4.94
CA ASP A 85 15.11 -12.13 -5.29
C ASP A 85 14.85 -12.23 -6.79
N THR A 86 14.78 -13.48 -7.28
CA THR A 86 14.29 -13.85 -8.61
C THR A 86 13.03 -14.70 -8.45
N LEU A 87 11.99 -14.40 -9.23
CA LEU A 87 10.71 -15.08 -9.20
C LEU A 87 10.39 -15.68 -10.58
N HIS A 88 10.26 -17.00 -10.63
CA HIS A 88 9.74 -17.73 -11.78
C HIS A 88 8.25 -18.00 -11.59
N ILE A 89 7.44 -17.53 -12.53
CA ILE A 89 5.98 -17.64 -12.50
C ILE A 89 5.55 -18.60 -13.60
N GLU A 90 5.20 -19.83 -13.22
CA GLU A 90 4.54 -20.81 -14.08
C GLU A 90 3.10 -20.34 -14.31
N PHE A 91 2.91 -19.58 -15.37
CA PHE A 91 1.62 -18.99 -15.74
C PHE A 91 0.85 -19.92 -16.67
N GLU A 92 -0.43 -20.13 -16.37
CA GLU A 92 -1.38 -20.86 -17.23
C GLU A 92 -2.59 -19.96 -17.55
N ASN A 93 -2.90 -19.82 -18.84
CA ASN A 93 -4.10 -19.14 -19.29
C ASN A 93 -5.23 -20.16 -19.45
N THR A 94 -6.19 -20.18 -18.52
CA THR A 94 -7.33 -21.12 -18.59
C THR A 94 -8.54 -20.54 -19.34
N MET A 95 -8.41 -19.35 -19.92
CA MET A 95 -9.49 -18.68 -20.65
C MET A 95 -9.53 -19.09 -22.13
N ASP A 96 -10.58 -18.64 -22.82
CA ASP A 96 -10.83 -18.84 -24.25
C ASP A 96 -10.27 -17.71 -25.14
N VAL A 97 -9.54 -16.76 -24.57
CA VAL A 97 -8.87 -15.65 -25.27
C VAL A 97 -7.39 -15.56 -24.87
N PRO A 98 -6.51 -15.01 -25.72
CA PRO A 98 -5.14 -14.74 -25.34
C PRO A 98 -5.08 -13.81 -24.13
N ALA A 99 -4.16 -14.08 -23.20
CA ALA A 99 -3.92 -13.29 -22.00
C ALA A 99 -2.42 -13.17 -21.74
N SER A 100 -2.02 -12.26 -20.87
CA SER A 100 -0.62 -12.10 -20.50
C SER A 100 -0.44 -11.72 -19.05
N LEU A 101 0.83 -11.55 -18.68
CA LEU A 101 1.25 -11.05 -17.39
C LEU A 101 2.39 -10.06 -17.60
N HIS A 102 2.10 -8.78 -17.40
CA HIS A 102 3.06 -7.67 -17.42
C HIS A 102 3.22 -7.12 -16.00
N VAL A 103 4.40 -6.60 -15.65
CA VAL A 103 4.72 -6.12 -14.31
C VAL A 103 5.49 -4.80 -14.34
N HIS A 104 5.21 -3.95 -13.36
CA HIS A 104 5.89 -2.67 -13.18
C HIS A 104 7.08 -2.79 -12.20
N GLY A 105 8.11 -1.96 -12.41
CA GLY A 105 9.18 -1.68 -11.44
C GLY A 105 10.23 -2.76 -11.20
N VAL A 106 9.95 -4.03 -11.48
CA VAL A 106 10.92 -5.14 -11.38
C VAL A 106 11.71 -5.33 -12.68
N ASP A 107 12.85 -6.00 -12.62
CA ASP A 107 13.66 -6.29 -13.80
C ASP A 107 13.15 -7.53 -14.53
N TYR A 108 12.94 -7.45 -15.84
CA TYR A 108 12.59 -8.61 -16.66
C TYR A 108 13.26 -8.51 -18.04
N ASP A 109 13.44 -9.66 -18.71
CA ASP A 109 13.88 -9.68 -20.11
C ASP A 109 12.66 -9.57 -21.03
N ILE A 110 12.86 -9.12 -22.27
CA ILE A 110 11.77 -8.88 -23.24
C ILE A 110 10.86 -10.11 -23.48
N ALA A 111 11.36 -11.32 -23.23
CA ALA A 111 10.58 -12.55 -23.31
C ALA A 111 9.52 -12.71 -22.20
N SER A 112 9.61 -11.90 -21.13
CA SER A 112 8.69 -11.83 -19.98
C SER A 112 7.95 -10.49 -19.89
N ASP A 113 7.93 -9.71 -20.96
CA ASP A 113 7.26 -8.40 -20.99
C ASP A 113 5.72 -8.49 -21.00
N GLY A 114 5.17 -9.63 -21.42
CA GLY A 114 3.73 -9.88 -21.46
C GLY A 114 2.99 -9.20 -22.61
N THR A 115 3.65 -8.86 -23.71
CA THR A 115 3.02 -8.13 -24.83
C THR A 115 2.94 -8.95 -26.12
N LYS A 116 1.97 -8.62 -26.98
CA LYS A 116 1.88 -9.25 -28.32
C LYS A 116 3.08 -8.90 -29.21
N MET A 117 3.62 -7.69 -29.03
CA MET A 117 4.69 -7.13 -29.88
C MET A 117 5.95 -8.01 -29.89
N ASN A 118 6.35 -8.52 -28.73
CA ASN A 118 7.47 -9.44 -28.58
C ASN A 118 7.04 -10.90 -28.38
N ARG A 119 5.76 -11.21 -28.63
CA ARG A 119 5.18 -12.56 -28.56
C ARG A 119 5.36 -13.22 -27.19
N SER A 120 5.29 -12.43 -26.13
CA SER A 120 5.39 -12.90 -24.74
C SER A 120 4.02 -13.06 -24.06
N HIS A 121 2.92 -12.97 -24.80
CA HIS A 121 1.58 -13.35 -24.36
C HIS A 121 1.34 -14.87 -24.41
N VAL A 122 0.24 -15.34 -23.83
CA VAL A 122 -0.10 -16.76 -23.72
C VAL A 122 -1.45 -17.02 -24.38
N GLU A 123 -1.43 -17.93 -25.36
CA GLU A 123 -2.62 -18.37 -26.09
C GLU A 123 -3.62 -19.10 -25.15
N PRO A 124 -4.90 -19.23 -25.55
CA PRO A 124 -5.90 -20.00 -24.80
C PRO A 124 -5.41 -21.42 -24.46
N GLY A 125 -5.51 -21.81 -23.18
CA GLY A 125 -5.03 -23.11 -22.67
C GLY A 125 -3.50 -23.25 -22.61
N GLY A 126 -2.75 -22.22 -23.00
CA GLY A 126 -1.29 -22.23 -23.03
C GLY A 126 -0.65 -21.99 -21.66
N THR A 127 0.64 -22.30 -21.58
CA THR A 127 1.49 -22.02 -20.42
C THR A 127 2.75 -21.28 -20.82
N ARG A 128 3.25 -20.41 -19.95
CA ARG A 128 4.55 -19.74 -20.07
C ARG A 128 5.17 -19.53 -18.70
N THR A 129 6.50 -19.60 -18.60
CA THR A 129 7.21 -19.11 -17.41
C THR A 129 7.61 -17.65 -17.60
N TYR A 130 7.04 -16.74 -16.81
CA TYR A 130 7.53 -15.36 -16.69
C TYR A 130 8.63 -15.32 -15.63
N THR A 131 9.69 -14.55 -15.86
CA THR A 131 10.78 -14.40 -14.89
C THR A 131 10.96 -12.93 -14.53
N TRP A 132 10.75 -12.63 -13.25
CA TRP A 132 10.97 -11.31 -12.67
C TRP A 132 12.18 -11.37 -11.76
N ARG A 133 13.04 -10.37 -11.83
CA ARG A 133 14.24 -10.21 -11.00
C ARG A 133 14.16 -8.88 -10.27
N THR A 134 14.84 -8.80 -9.15
CA THR A 134 15.00 -7.56 -8.41
C THR A 134 16.46 -7.34 -8.07
N HIS A 135 16.85 -6.10 -7.82
CA HIS A 135 18.21 -5.77 -7.43
C HIS A 135 18.25 -4.77 -6.28
N ALA A 136 19.26 -4.91 -5.43
CA ALA A 136 19.59 -3.94 -4.40
C ALA A 136 20.17 -2.65 -5.02
N PRO A 137 20.02 -1.49 -4.38
CA PRO A 137 20.66 -0.25 -4.82
C PRO A 137 22.18 -0.36 -4.73
N GLY A 138 22.90 0.48 -5.50
CA GLY A 138 24.36 0.48 -5.43
C GLY A 138 25.02 1.53 -6.31
N ARG A 139 26.33 1.72 -6.12
CA ARG A 139 27.13 2.66 -6.91
C ARG A 139 27.59 2.02 -8.23
N ARG A 140 27.34 2.70 -9.34
CA ARG A 140 27.85 2.28 -10.67
C ARG A 140 29.33 2.61 -10.81
N LYS A 141 29.98 1.99 -11.80
CA LYS A 141 31.41 2.25 -12.12
C LYS A 141 31.68 3.72 -12.50
N ASP A 142 30.70 4.39 -13.11
CA ASP A 142 30.77 5.81 -13.45
C ASP A 142 30.54 6.76 -12.24
N GLY A 143 30.32 6.20 -11.05
CA GLY A 143 30.14 6.94 -9.81
C GLY A 143 28.68 7.32 -9.49
N THR A 144 27.73 7.12 -10.42
CA THR A 144 26.30 7.41 -10.20
C THR A 144 25.64 6.37 -9.28
N TRP A 145 24.49 6.74 -8.69
CA TRP A 145 23.69 5.81 -7.86
C TRP A 145 22.65 5.08 -8.72
N ARG A 146 22.59 3.75 -8.59
CA ARG A 146 21.53 2.91 -9.14
C ARG A 146 20.49 2.73 -8.05
N ALA A 147 19.28 3.26 -8.27
CA ALA A 147 18.12 2.91 -7.45
C ALA A 147 17.86 1.41 -7.53
N GLY A 148 17.52 0.78 -6.41
CA GLY A 148 17.11 -0.62 -6.37
C GLY A 148 15.62 -0.78 -6.67
N SER A 149 15.16 -2.03 -6.72
CA SER A 149 13.79 -2.38 -7.09
C SER A 149 12.74 -2.15 -5.99
N ALA A 150 13.13 -1.79 -4.76
CA ALA A 150 12.16 -1.68 -3.66
C ALA A 150 11.10 -0.61 -3.91
N GLY A 151 9.83 -0.96 -3.71
CA GLY A 151 8.68 -0.10 -3.97
C GLY A 151 7.37 -0.87 -3.95
N TYR A 152 6.28 -0.11 -4.10
CA TYR A 152 4.94 -0.62 -4.33
C TYR A 152 4.68 -0.59 -5.82
N TRP A 153 4.45 -1.76 -6.39
CA TRP A 153 4.27 -1.98 -7.81
C TRP A 153 2.99 -2.80 -8.06
N HIS A 154 2.73 -3.13 -9.32
CA HIS A 154 1.61 -3.97 -9.71
C HIS A 154 1.92 -4.78 -10.96
N TYR A 155 1.11 -5.80 -11.18
CA TYR A 155 1.09 -6.60 -12.40
C TYR A 155 -0.31 -6.58 -13.01
N HIS A 156 -0.39 -6.68 -14.32
CA HIS A 156 -1.66 -6.67 -15.05
C HIS A 156 -1.56 -7.36 -16.42
N ASP A 157 -2.72 -7.59 -17.04
CA ASP A 157 -2.80 -8.08 -18.42
C ASP A 157 -2.47 -6.96 -19.41
N HIS A 158 -1.89 -7.32 -20.56
CA HIS A 158 -1.51 -6.37 -21.60
C HIS A 158 -2.07 -6.74 -23.00
N VAL A 159 -2.99 -7.71 -23.10
CA VAL A 159 -3.41 -8.23 -24.43
C VAL A 159 -4.91 -8.50 -24.61
N VAL A 160 -5.67 -8.60 -23.52
CA VAL A 160 -7.11 -8.84 -23.56
C VAL A 160 -7.82 -7.55 -23.98
N GLY A 161 -8.66 -7.66 -25.02
CA GLY A 161 -9.44 -6.56 -25.59
C GLY A 161 -8.63 -5.67 -26.54
N THR A 162 -7.48 -5.15 -26.09
CA THR A 162 -6.56 -4.33 -26.90
C THR A 162 -5.12 -4.78 -26.66
N ASP A 163 -4.19 -4.34 -27.51
CA ASP A 163 -2.75 -4.63 -27.35
C ASP A 163 -2.11 -3.91 -26.15
N HIS A 164 -2.90 -3.18 -25.37
CA HIS A 164 -2.53 -2.54 -24.10
C HIS A 164 -3.35 -3.08 -22.91
N GLY A 165 -4.05 -4.21 -23.09
CA GLY A 165 -4.76 -4.88 -22.00
C GLY A 165 -5.98 -4.14 -21.47
N THR A 166 -6.51 -3.14 -22.18
CA THR A 166 -7.65 -2.32 -21.71
C THR A 166 -8.84 -3.19 -21.29
N GLY A 167 -9.12 -4.28 -22.03
CA GLY A 167 -10.20 -5.20 -21.70
C GLY A 167 -9.88 -6.09 -20.49
N GLY A 168 -8.64 -6.54 -20.35
CA GLY A 168 -8.18 -7.35 -19.22
C GLY A 168 -8.18 -6.58 -17.91
N ILE A 169 -7.59 -5.38 -17.91
CA ILE A 169 -7.57 -4.47 -16.77
C ILE A 169 -8.98 -4.14 -16.31
N ARG A 170 -9.86 -3.70 -17.24
CA ARG A 170 -11.27 -3.39 -16.90
C ARG A 170 -11.99 -4.59 -16.28
N LYS A 171 -11.67 -5.81 -16.72
CA LYS A 171 -12.29 -7.04 -16.20
C LYS A 171 -11.69 -7.57 -14.91
N GLY A 172 -10.56 -7.04 -14.43
CA GLY A 172 -9.97 -7.43 -13.14
C GLY A 172 -8.61 -8.12 -13.20
N LEU A 173 -7.98 -8.24 -14.38
CA LEU A 173 -6.64 -8.80 -14.52
C LEU A 173 -5.58 -7.79 -14.08
N TYR A 174 -5.52 -7.54 -12.77
CA TYR A 174 -4.50 -6.75 -12.10
C TYR A 174 -4.25 -7.28 -10.68
N GLY A 175 -3.06 -7.05 -10.12
CA GLY A 175 -2.74 -7.40 -8.74
C GLY A 175 -1.48 -6.69 -8.22
N PRO A 176 -1.27 -6.65 -6.89
CA PRO A 176 -0.19 -5.89 -6.29
C PRO A 176 1.13 -6.67 -6.22
N VAL A 177 2.24 -5.92 -6.34
CA VAL A 177 3.60 -6.42 -6.04
C VAL A 177 4.24 -5.50 -5.02
N VAL A 178 4.82 -6.06 -3.96
CA VAL A 178 5.65 -5.31 -3.01
C VAL A 178 7.07 -5.85 -3.07
N VAL A 179 8.04 -4.98 -3.36
CA VAL A 179 9.46 -5.31 -3.25
C VAL A 179 10.02 -4.59 -2.03
N ARG A 180 10.43 -5.36 -1.03
CA ARG A 180 11.01 -4.87 0.23
C ARG A 180 12.51 -4.64 0.06
N ARG A 181 13.02 -3.56 0.65
CA ARG A 181 14.46 -3.39 0.93
C ARG A 181 14.78 -4.01 2.28
N GLN A 182 15.99 -4.56 2.43
CA GLN A 182 16.48 -5.01 3.74
C GLN A 182 16.32 -3.89 4.78
N GLY A 183 15.69 -4.19 5.91
CA GLY A 183 15.43 -3.23 6.98
C GLY A 183 14.11 -2.46 6.83
N ASP A 184 13.37 -2.61 5.73
CA ASP A 184 12.01 -2.05 5.63
C ASP A 184 11.12 -2.65 6.72
N ILE A 185 10.32 -1.82 7.39
CA ILE A 185 9.40 -2.26 8.44
C ILE A 185 8.30 -3.12 7.83
N LEU A 186 8.00 -4.26 8.46
CA LEU A 186 6.92 -5.16 8.06
C LEU A 186 5.62 -4.80 8.78
N PRO A 187 4.45 -4.86 8.11
CA PRO A 187 3.16 -4.58 8.71
C PRO A 187 2.53 -5.82 9.37
N ASP A 188 1.54 -5.59 10.21
CA ASP A 188 0.68 -6.64 10.78
C ASP A 188 -0.42 -7.07 9.80
N LYS A 189 -0.90 -6.12 8.99
CA LYS A 189 -1.96 -6.31 8.00
C LYS A 189 -1.64 -5.56 6.70
N GLN A 190 -2.01 -6.15 5.57
CA GLN A 190 -1.88 -5.54 4.25
C GLN A 190 -3.24 -5.51 3.56
N PHE A 191 -3.60 -4.35 3.01
CA PHE A 191 -4.82 -4.18 2.23
C PHE A 191 -4.49 -3.56 0.87
N THR A 192 -5.15 -4.05 -0.17
CA THR A 192 -5.00 -3.53 -1.53
C THR A 192 -6.26 -2.81 -1.98
N ILE A 193 -6.08 -1.58 -2.43
CA ILE A 193 -7.13 -0.71 -2.93
C ILE A 193 -6.78 -0.34 -4.36
N VAL A 194 -7.59 -0.78 -5.30
CA VAL A 194 -7.43 -0.47 -6.72
C VAL A 194 -8.60 0.39 -7.17
N PHE A 195 -8.32 1.63 -7.58
CA PHE A 195 -9.29 2.43 -8.31
C PHE A 195 -9.22 2.02 -9.78
N ASN A 196 -10.19 1.22 -10.23
CA ASN A 196 -10.25 0.79 -11.63
C ASN A 196 -11.48 1.41 -12.28
N ASP A 197 -11.27 2.35 -13.18
CA ASP A 197 -12.31 3.25 -13.65
C ASP A 197 -13.10 3.82 -12.45
N MET A 198 -14.44 3.73 -12.45
CA MET A 198 -15.31 4.23 -11.38
C MET A 198 -15.60 3.20 -10.28
N THR A 199 -14.74 2.19 -10.11
CA THR A 199 -14.93 1.10 -9.15
C THR A 199 -13.75 0.98 -8.19
N ILE A 200 -13.98 0.37 -7.02
CA ILE A 200 -12.92 -0.04 -6.11
C ILE A 200 -12.83 -1.56 -6.13
N ASN A 201 -11.69 -2.11 -6.55
CA ASN A 201 -11.47 -3.55 -6.70
C ASN A 201 -12.56 -4.22 -7.56
N ASN A 202 -13.00 -3.54 -8.63
CA ASN A 202 -14.12 -3.93 -9.49
C ASN A 202 -15.47 -4.14 -8.78
N ARG A 203 -15.61 -3.71 -7.52
CA ARG A 203 -16.90 -3.75 -6.84
C ARG A 203 -17.74 -2.54 -7.26
N PRO A 204 -19.04 -2.73 -7.51
CA PRO A 204 -19.92 -1.65 -7.92
C PRO A 204 -20.05 -0.59 -6.82
N GLY A 205 -20.51 0.60 -7.19
CA GLY A 205 -20.66 1.74 -6.28
C GLY A 205 -21.38 1.37 -4.98
N HIS A 206 -20.86 1.88 -3.86
CA HIS A 206 -21.33 1.59 -2.49
C HIS A 206 -21.13 0.15 -2.01
N GLN A 207 -20.43 -0.70 -2.76
CA GLN A 207 -20.07 -2.07 -2.34
C GLN A 207 -18.55 -2.28 -2.25
N SER A 208 -17.80 -1.19 -2.15
CA SER A 208 -16.35 -1.22 -1.92
C SER A 208 -16.03 -2.04 -0.66
N PRO A 209 -14.86 -2.69 -0.60
CA PRO A 209 -14.49 -3.48 0.57
C PRO A 209 -14.30 -2.60 1.82
N ASP A 210 -14.80 -3.06 2.95
CA ASP A 210 -14.37 -2.53 4.25
C ASP A 210 -13.14 -3.32 4.74
N PHE A 211 -12.22 -2.63 5.39
CA PHE A 211 -11.02 -3.23 5.97
C PHE A 211 -11.04 -3.08 7.49
N ARG A 212 -10.63 -4.13 8.21
CA ARG A 212 -10.69 -4.16 9.69
C ARG A 212 -9.30 -4.22 10.30
N ALA A 213 -9.08 -3.38 11.29
CA ALA A 213 -7.88 -3.37 12.14
C ALA A 213 -8.27 -3.13 13.60
N THR A 214 -7.34 -3.36 14.50
CA THR A 214 -7.44 -2.95 15.91
C THR A 214 -6.61 -1.69 16.11
N VAL A 215 -7.00 -0.81 17.03
CA VAL A 215 -6.15 0.33 17.44
C VAL A 215 -4.75 -0.17 17.78
N GLY A 216 -3.73 0.44 17.17
CA GLY A 216 -2.32 0.08 17.33
C GLY A 216 -1.76 -0.85 16.26
N ASP A 217 -2.60 -1.55 15.49
CA ASP A 217 -2.13 -2.39 14.38
C ASP A 217 -1.33 -1.54 13.37
N ARG A 218 -0.17 -2.04 12.94
CA ARG A 218 0.55 -1.50 11.79
C ARG A 218 -0.10 -2.02 10.50
N VAL A 219 -0.78 -1.13 9.81
CA VAL A 219 -1.52 -1.46 8.58
C VAL A 219 -0.79 -0.88 7.38
N GLU A 220 -0.52 -1.71 6.39
CA GLU A 220 -0.01 -1.31 5.09
C GLU A 220 -1.14 -1.24 4.06
N ILE A 221 -1.22 -0.10 3.36
CA ILE A 221 -2.13 0.11 2.24
C ILE A 221 -1.32 0.12 0.96
N ILE A 222 -1.73 -0.71 0.00
CA ILE A 222 -1.19 -0.76 -1.36
C ILE A 222 -2.25 -0.17 -2.28
N MET A 223 -1.97 1.00 -2.84
CA MET A 223 -2.91 1.76 -3.66
C MET A 223 -2.46 1.74 -5.13
N ILE A 224 -3.35 1.30 -6.02
CA ILE A 224 -3.12 1.20 -7.47
C ILE A 224 -4.27 1.90 -8.18
N THR A 225 -4.01 2.53 -9.32
CA THR A 225 -5.05 3.10 -10.17
C THR A 225 -4.96 2.55 -11.59
N HIS A 226 -6.10 2.28 -12.20
CA HIS A 226 -6.25 1.74 -13.54
C HIS A 226 -7.47 2.37 -14.25
N GLY A 227 -7.54 2.19 -15.57
CA GLY A 227 -8.66 2.64 -16.39
C GLY A 227 -8.40 3.97 -17.07
N GLU A 228 -9.44 4.79 -17.20
CA GLU A 228 -9.43 6.03 -18.01
C GLU A 228 -9.38 7.31 -17.18
N TYR A 229 -9.64 7.24 -15.87
CA TYR A 229 -9.85 8.42 -15.03
C TYR A 229 -8.66 8.70 -14.11
N TYR A 230 -8.46 9.98 -13.81
CA TYR A 230 -7.69 10.37 -12.64
C TYR A 230 -8.57 10.32 -11.39
N HIS A 231 -7.94 10.10 -10.25
CA HIS A 231 -8.59 10.05 -8.94
C HIS A 231 -7.74 10.79 -7.90
N THR A 232 -8.32 11.02 -6.73
CA THR A 232 -7.60 11.48 -5.53
C THR A 232 -7.90 10.53 -4.38
N PHE A 233 -6.96 9.67 -3.99
CA PHE A 233 -7.15 8.78 -2.83
C PHE A 233 -7.06 9.60 -1.54
N HIS A 234 -8.07 9.49 -0.67
CA HIS A 234 -8.11 10.10 0.66
C HIS A 234 -8.50 9.09 1.73
N ILE A 235 -7.91 9.22 2.93
CA ILE A 235 -8.29 8.45 4.12
C ILE A 235 -8.48 9.36 5.33
N HIS A 236 -9.59 9.17 6.05
CA HIS A 236 -9.94 10.00 7.21
C HIS A 236 -9.09 9.61 8.42
N GLY A 237 -8.74 10.61 9.25
CA GLY A 237 -8.07 10.40 10.53
C GLY A 237 -6.60 9.96 10.46
N HIS A 238 -6.10 9.60 9.29
CA HIS A 238 -4.75 9.06 9.08
C HIS A 238 -3.99 9.87 8.02
N ARG A 239 -2.66 9.77 8.03
CA ARG A 239 -1.76 10.48 7.11
C ARG A 239 -0.47 9.67 6.92
N TRP A 240 0.24 9.92 5.84
CA TRP A 240 1.49 9.23 5.49
C TRP A 240 2.47 10.18 4.81
N ALA A 241 3.74 9.79 4.69
CA ALA A 241 4.74 10.55 3.94
C ALA A 241 4.65 10.24 2.44
N ASP A 242 4.68 11.24 1.58
CA ASP A 242 4.68 11.10 0.11
C ASP A 242 6.06 10.68 -0.41
N ASN A 243 6.51 9.48 -0.04
CA ASN A 243 7.80 8.90 -0.39
C ASN A 243 7.67 7.37 -0.65
N ARG A 244 8.80 6.68 -0.80
CA ARG A 244 8.83 5.24 -1.17
C ARG A 244 8.05 4.34 -0.21
N THR A 245 8.17 4.55 1.10
CA THR A 245 7.63 3.64 2.13
C THR A 245 6.31 4.12 2.73
N GLY A 246 5.96 5.39 2.50
CA GLY A 246 4.89 6.05 3.24
C GLY A 246 5.30 6.54 4.63
N LEU A 247 6.58 6.37 5.01
CA LEU A 247 7.10 6.67 6.34
C LEU A 247 8.28 7.64 6.21
N LEU A 248 8.31 8.70 7.03
CA LEU A 248 9.49 9.55 7.11
C LEU A 248 10.68 8.73 7.65
N THR A 249 11.85 8.89 7.01
CA THR A 249 13.07 8.17 7.41
C THR A 249 13.69 8.72 8.70
N GLY A 250 13.31 9.93 9.10
CA GLY A 250 13.78 10.62 10.29
C GLY A 250 13.39 12.11 10.25
N PRO A 251 13.87 12.91 11.22
CA PRO A 251 13.54 14.35 11.30
C PRO A 251 14.07 15.17 10.12
N ASP A 252 15.06 14.67 9.38
CA ASP A 252 15.68 15.34 8.24
C ASP A 252 14.99 15.01 6.90
N ASP A 253 13.97 14.14 6.90
CA ASP A 253 13.23 13.76 5.70
C ASP A 253 12.27 14.89 5.28
N PRO A 254 12.45 15.53 4.11
CA PRO A 254 11.64 16.67 3.70
C PRO A 254 10.34 16.28 3.00
N SER A 255 10.02 14.98 2.91
CA SER A 255 8.83 14.49 2.22
C SER A 255 7.57 15.10 2.85
N ARG A 256 6.63 15.53 2.01
CA ARG A 256 5.35 16.03 2.51
C ARG A 256 4.61 14.92 3.24
N VAL A 257 4.04 15.26 4.39
CA VAL A 257 3.03 14.41 5.04
C VAL A 257 1.67 14.78 4.49
N ILE A 258 0.95 13.80 3.96
CA ILE A 258 -0.32 13.97 3.24
C ILE A 258 -1.37 12.97 3.73
N ASP A 259 -2.64 13.29 3.53
CA ASP A 259 -3.78 12.39 3.69
C ASP A 259 -4.59 12.22 2.39
N ASN A 260 -4.17 12.91 1.32
CA ASN A 260 -4.80 12.92 0.02
C ASN A 260 -3.76 12.96 -1.11
N LYS A 261 -3.91 12.09 -2.11
CA LYS A 261 -2.97 11.98 -3.24
C LYS A 261 -3.69 11.80 -4.57
N ILE A 262 -3.40 12.67 -5.55
CA ILE A 262 -3.84 12.48 -6.93
C ILE A 262 -3.11 11.29 -7.57
N THR A 263 -3.83 10.51 -8.38
CA THR A 263 -3.33 9.29 -9.03
C THR A 263 -4.05 9.09 -10.36
N GLY A 264 -3.34 8.60 -11.37
CA GLY A 264 -3.87 8.27 -12.69
C GLY A 264 -3.60 6.82 -13.09
N PRO A 265 -4.01 6.41 -14.29
CA PRO A 265 -3.88 5.03 -14.74
C PRO A 265 -2.43 4.51 -14.69
N ALA A 266 -2.28 3.31 -14.13
CA ALA A 266 -1.03 2.61 -13.83
C ALA A 266 -0.15 3.21 -12.72
N ASP A 267 -0.57 4.29 -12.05
CA ASP A 267 0.11 4.73 -10.83
C ASP A 267 -0.04 3.68 -9.73
N SER A 268 1.02 3.52 -8.94
CA SER A 268 1.01 2.74 -7.70
C SER A 268 1.85 3.40 -6.63
N PHE A 269 1.37 3.33 -5.40
CA PHE A 269 2.08 3.75 -4.21
C PHE A 269 1.58 2.95 -3.02
N GLY A 270 2.27 3.06 -1.89
CA GLY A 270 1.80 2.45 -0.66
C GLY A 270 2.38 3.15 0.54
N PHE A 271 1.79 2.84 1.67
CA PHE A 271 2.15 3.45 2.94
C PHE A 271 1.74 2.57 4.11
N GLN A 272 2.37 2.81 5.25
CA GLN A 272 1.98 2.21 6.52
C GLN A 272 1.45 3.26 7.48
N ILE A 273 0.45 2.89 8.26
CA ILE A 273 -0.13 3.69 9.35
C ILE A 273 -0.21 2.84 10.61
N ILE A 274 -0.19 3.50 11.77
CA ILE A 274 -0.66 2.90 13.01
C ILE A 274 -2.16 3.18 13.12
N ALA A 275 -2.97 2.12 13.12
CA ALA A 275 -4.42 2.22 13.09
C ALA A 275 -4.94 2.98 14.33
N GLY A 276 -5.68 4.08 14.09
CA GLY A 276 -6.24 4.90 15.17
C GLY A 276 -5.22 5.73 15.94
N GLU A 277 -3.98 5.90 15.44
CA GLU A 277 -2.98 6.73 16.09
C GLU A 277 -3.48 8.16 16.28
N HIS A 278 -3.49 8.62 17.55
CA HIS A 278 -4.05 9.90 18.01
C HIS A 278 -5.56 10.14 17.79
N VAL A 279 -6.26 9.29 17.03
CA VAL A 279 -7.67 9.47 16.68
C VAL A 279 -8.60 8.40 17.28
N GLY A 280 -8.04 7.27 17.71
CA GLY A 280 -8.76 6.16 18.33
C GLY A 280 -9.56 5.28 17.36
N ALA A 281 -10.34 4.38 17.94
CA ALA A 281 -11.24 3.47 17.22
C ALA A 281 -12.38 4.24 16.53
N GLY A 282 -12.81 3.77 15.36
CA GLY A 282 -13.88 4.38 14.58
C GLY A 282 -14.03 3.75 13.20
N ALA A 283 -15.15 4.06 12.54
CA ALA A 283 -15.36 3.75 11.13
C ALA A 283 -14.80 4.91 10.27
N TRP A 284 -13.51 4.85 9.97
CA TRP A 284 -12.82 5.89 9.22
C TRP A 284 -13.04 5.70 7.72
N MET A 285 -13.57 6.70 7.02
CA MET A 285 -13.79 6.57 5.59
C MET A 285 -12.47 6.60 4.81
N TYR A 286 -12.40 5.82 3.74
CA TYR A 286 -11.48 6.08 2.65
C TYR A 286 -12.28 6.22 1.36
N HIS A 287 -11.92 7.16 0.50
CA HIS A 287 -12.68 7.42 -0.72
C HIS A 287 -11.85 8.14 -1.79
N CYS A 288 -12.36 8.13 -3.02
CA CYS A 288 -11.94 9.09 -4.02
C CYS A 288 -12.44 10.49 -3.62
N HIS A 289 -11.59 11.51 -3.64
CA HIS A 289 -11.98 12.88 -3.26
C HIS A 289 -12.37 13.75 -4.47
N VAL A 290 -12.49 13.17 -5.67
CA VAL A 290 -13.24 13.81 -6.75
C VAL A 290 -14.72 13.70 -6.38
N GLN A 291 -15.38 14.83 -6.15
CA GLN A 291 -16.71 14.86 -5.51
C GLN A 291 -17.73 13.93 -6.19
N SER A 292 -17.83 13.97 -7.52
CA SER A 292 -18.74 13.08 -8.25
C SER A 292 -18.39 11.59 -8.09
N HIS A 293 -17.10 11.26 -7.94
CA HIS A 293 -16.67 9.88 -7.77
C HIS A 293 -17.05 9.34 -6.40
N SER A 294 -16.89 10.13 -5.33
CA SER A 294 -17.38 9.77 -4.00
C SER A 294 -18.90 9.65 -3.96
N ASP A 295 -19.63 10.59 -4.57
CA ASP A 295 -21.10 10.59 -4.59
C ASP A 295 -21.65 9.36 -5.34
N MET A 296 -20.90 8.87 -6.35
CA MET A 296 -21.21 7.64 -7.10
C MET A 296 -20.73 6.35 -6.41
N GLY A 297 -20.18 6.45 -5.19
CA GLY A 297 -19.90 5.30 -4.34
C GLY A 297 -18.48 4.76 -4.37
N MET A 298 -17.49 5.52 -4.86
CA MET A 298 -16.06 5.20 -4.69
C MET A 298 -15.59 5.51 -3.26
N ALA A 299 -16.17 4.81 -2.29
CA ALA A 299 -15.87 4.93 -0.86
C ALA A 299 -15.99 3.58 -0.16
N GLY A 300 -15.21 3.36 0.89
CA GLY A 300 -15.30 2.24 1.81
C GLY A 300 -14.88 2.65 3.22
N LEU A 301 -14.92 1.72 4.18
CA LEU A 301 -14.57 1.99 5.57
C LEU A 301 -13.29 1.26 5.99
N PHE A 302 -12.38 2.00 6.59
CA PHE A 302 -11.33 1.50 7.46
C PHE A 302 -11.87 1.42 8.90
N LEU A 303 -12.37 0.23 9.24
CA LEU A 303 -13.01 -0.11 10.50
C LEU A 303 -11.95 -0.42 11.56
N VAL A 304 -11.58 0.59 12.35
CA VAL A 304 -10.61 0.45 13.45
C VAL A 304 -11.37 0.15 14.75
N ALA A 305 -11.21 -1.07 15.26
CA ALA A 305 -11.84 -1.54 16.49
C ALA A 305 -10.97 -1.26 17.73
N LYS A 306 -11.63 -1.13 18.88
CA LYS A 306 -10.96 -1.20 20.19
C LYS A 306 -10.43 -2.62 20.45
N PRO A 307 -9.55 -2.81 21.46
CA PRO A 307 -9.08 -4.14 21.85
C PRO A 307 -10.19 -5.13 22.23
N ASP A 308 -11.36 -4.65 22.67
CA ASP A 308 -12.54 -5.46 22.95
C ASP A 308 -13.37 -5.84 21.71
N GLY A 309 -12.92 -5.43 20.51
CA GLY A 309 -13.58 -5.68 19.23
C GLY A 309 -14.68 -4.69 18.85
N THR A 310 -15.03 -3.73 19.72
CA THR A 310 -16.10 -2.75 19.46
C THR A 310 -15.62 -1.56 18.60
N ILE A 311 -16.52 -0.99 17.79
CA ILE A 311 -16.27 0.21 16.99
C ILE A 311 -17.25 1.31 17.43
N PRO A 312 -16.78 2.44 17.99
CA PRO A 312 -17.66 3.52 18.45
C PRO A 312 -18.55 4.08 17.34
N GLY A 313 -19.85 4.22 17.62
CA GLY A 313 -20.80 4.89 16.71
C GLY A 313 -21.03 4.20 15.37
N TYR A 314 -20.58 2.94 15.22
CA TYR A 314 -20.78 2.15 14.01
C TYR A 314 -21.74 0.99 14.28
N GLU A 315 -22.91 1.05 13.65
CA GLU A 315 -23.81 -0.09 13.53
C GLU A 315 -23.60 -0.69 12.13
N PRO A 316 -23.23 -1.98 12.01
CA PRO A 316 -23.07 -2.59 10.71
C PRO A 316 -24.41 -2.57 9.97
N HIS A 317 -24.42 -2.12 8.71
CA HIS A 317 -25.62 -2.02 7.88
C HIS A 317 -26.30 -3.38 7.61
N HIS A 318 -25.67 -4.50 7.98
CA HIS A 318 -26.28 -5.82 8.06
C HIS A 318 -25.80 -6.57 9.31
N PRO A 319 -26.70 -7.16 10.13
CA PRO A 319 -26.29 -8.00 11.24
C PRO A 319 -25.51 -9.20 10.70
N THR A 320 -24.32 -9.44 11.24
CA THR A 320 -23.65 -10.74 11.12
C THR A 320 -24.56 -11.78 11.75
N THR A 321 -25.33 -12.51 10.93
CA THR A 321 -26.03 -13.69 11.38
C THR A 321 -24.99 -14.72 11.81
N GLY A 322 -24.76 -14.80 13.12
CA GLY A 322 -23.95 -15.86 13.71
C GLY A 322 -24.60 -17.21 13.43
N THR A 323 -24.03 -17.97 12.52
CA THR A 323 -24.20 -19.43 12.50
C THR A 323 -22.98 -20.03 13.21
N GLY A 324 -23.13 -20.22 14.52
CA GLY A 324 -22.38 -21.25 15.23
C GLY A 324 -22.72 -22.59 14.59
N GLY A 325 -21.79 -23.12 13.82
CA GLY A 325 -21.86 -24.43 13.21
C GLY A 325 -20.47 -25.06 13.26
N THR A 326 -20.21 -25.78 14.36
CA THR A 326 -19.11 -26.73 14.46
C THR A 326 -19.17 -27.71 13.30
N HIS A 327 -18.17 -27.72 12.44
CA HIS A 327 -17.81 -28.93 11.69
C HIS A 327 -16.31 -29.13 11.73
N ALA A 328 -15.92 -30.08 12.58
CA ALA A 328 -14.75 -30.90 12.37
C ALA A 328 -15.02 -31.80 11.16
N HIS A 329 -14.11 -31.77 10.18
CA HIS A 329 -13.48 -32.90 9.48
C HIS A 329 -12.58 -32.35 8.37
#